data_AF-A0A2G6IUI9-F1
#
_entry.id   AF-A0A2G6IUI9-F1
#
_cell.length_a   1.000
_cell.length_b   1.000
_cell.length_c   1.000
_cell.angle_alpha   90.00
_cell.angle_beta   90.00
_cell.angle_gamma   90.00
#
_symmetry.space_group_name_H-M   'P 1'
#
loop_
_entity.id
_entity.type
_entity.pdbx_description
1 polymer ?
#
loop_
_entity_poly.entity_id
_entity_poly.type
_entity_poly.pdbx_seq_one_letter_code
_entity_poly.pdbx_strand_id
1 'polypeptide(L)'
;MVYEEGDKLDLNDKARQKRQQFRQLLVRKQAEMLPAMRDAYGPAMRRQLWEADGSARTVGAGYRIVEFVSVAFARNANIKQIHTEIRENLMMLRFTRAQYKWIKQASEFSYYDMEVPKDSDIVKWESGGRYRVLD
;
A
#
# COMPACT_ATOMS: atom_id res chain seq x y z
N MET A 1 -14.36 12.64 -5.14
CA MET A 1 -13.95 11.50 -6.00
C MET A 1 -15.18 11.15 -6.83
N VAL A 2 -15.06 11.02 -8.15
CA VAL A 2 -16.22 10.94 -9.07
C VAL A 2 -17.23 9.85 -8.68
N TYR A 3 -16.77 8.72 -8.13
CA TYR A 3 -17.66 7.65 -7.65
C TYR A 3 -18.48 8.02 -6.40
N GLU A 4 -17.89 8.77 -5.45
CA GLU A 4 -18.56 9.22 -4.21
C GLU A 4 -19.66 10.24 -4.50
N GLU A 5 -19.38 11.17 -5.42
CA GLU A 5 -20.30 12.24 -5.79
C GLU A 5 -21.53 11.69 -6.52
N GLY A 6 -21.36 10.58 -7.25
CA GLY A 6 -22.46 9.91 -7.94
C GLY A 6 -23.53 9.30 -7.02
N ASP A 7 -23.21 8.99 -5.76
CA ASP A 7 -24.18 8.46 -4.80
C ASP A 7 -25.16 9.52 -4.28
N LYS A 8 -24.78 10.80 -4.39
CA LYS A 8 -25.59 11.95 -3.95
C LYS A 8 -26.51 12.49 -5.04
N LEU A 9 -26.45 11.92 -6.23
CA LEU A 9 -27.27 12.34 -7.37
C LEU A 9 -28.58 11.55 -7.37
N ASP A 10 -29.68 12.22 -7.72
CA ASP A 10 -30.96 11.54 -7.99
C ASP A 10 -30.85 10.79 -9.33
N LEU A 11 -30.38 9.55 -9.26
CA LEU A 11 -30.11 8.71 -10.42
C LEU A 11 -31.36 7.93 -10.83
N ASN A 12 -31.70 7.96 -12.11
CA ASN A 12 -32.66 6.99 -12.67
C ASN A 12 -32.07 5.56 -12.74
N ASP A 13 -32.89 4.56 -13.03
CA ASP A 13 -32.47 3.15 -13.06
C ASP A 13 -31.29 2.87 -13.99
N LYS A 14 -31.28 3.49 -15.18
CA LYS A 14 -30.18 3.34 -16.15
C LYS A 14 -28.87 3.89 -15.60
N ALA A 15 -28.93 5.01 -14.88
CA ALA A 15 -27.75 5.60 -14.26
C ALA A 15 -27.26 4.78 -13.06
N ARG A 16 -28.17 4.20 -12.25
CA ARG A 16 -27.82 3.24 -11.18
C ARG A 16 -27.09 2.01 -11.73
N GLN A 17 -27.58 1.42 -12.81
CA GLN A 17 -26.93 0.27 -13.47
C GLN A 17 -25.52 0.60 -13.97
N LYS A 18 -25.34 1.76 -14.61
CA LYS A 18 -24.02 2.22 -15.06
C LYS A 18 -23.06 2.43 -13.89
N ARG A 19 -23.54 2.99 -12.77
CA ARG A 19 -22.73 3.15 -11.55
C ARG A 19 -22.28 1.80 -11.00
N GLN A 20 -23.16 0.80 -10.96
CA GLN A 20 -22.81 -0.55 -10.51
C GLN A 20 -21.80 -1.23 -11.43
N GLN A 21 -21.95 -1.11 -12.76
CA GLN A 21 -20.99 -1.62 -13.73
C GLN A 21 -19.62 -0.96 -13.58
N PHE A 22 -19.60 0.37 -13.41
CA PHE A 22 -18.37 1.10 -13.14
C PHE A 22 -17.70 0.65 -11.84
N ARG A 23 -18.48 0.44 -10.77
CA ARG A 23 -17.97 -0.12 -9.50
C ARG A 23 -17.28 -1.47 -9.75
N GLN A 24 -17.94 -2.39 -10.43
CA GLN A 24 -17.39 -3.73 -10.73
C GLN A 24 -16.08 -3.66 -11.52
N LEU A 25 -16.03 -2.79 -12.54
CA LEU A 25 -14.81 -2.57 -13.33
C LEU A 25 -13.68 -2.00 -12.47
N LEU A 26 -13.97 -1.03 -11.60
CA LEU A 26 -13.01 -0.42 -10.70
C LEU A 26 -12.46 -1.43 -9.68
N VAL A 27 -13.34 -2.23 -9.07
CA VAL A 27 -12.95 -3.32 -8.14
C VAL A 27 -11.99 -4.29 -8.85
N ARG A 28 -12.37 -4.76 -10.05
CA ARG A 28 -11.54 -5.68 -10.83
C ARG A 28 -10.19 -5.08 -11.18
N LYS A 29 -10.15 -3.82 -11.64
CA LYS A 29 -8.91 -3.16 -12.05
C LYS A 29 -7.98 -2.89 -10.86
N GLN A 30 -8.51 -2.48 -9.71
CA GLN A 30 -7.69 -2.33 -8.51
C GLN A 30 -7.08 -3.67 -8.07
N ALA A 31 -7.88 -4.74 -8.05
CA ALA A 31 -7.42 -6.09 -7.70
C ALA A 31 -6.31 -6.61 -8.63
N GLU A 32 -6.36 -6.23 -9.91
CA GLU A 32 -5.34 -6.56 -10.91
C GLU A 32 -4.07 -5.70 -10.77
N MET A 33 -4.23 -4.39 -10.57
CA MET A 33 -3.11 -3.44 -10.64
C MET A 33 -2.30 -3.32 -9.35
N LEU A 34 -2.94 -3.43 -8.19
CA LEU A 34 -2.26 -3.25 -6.90
C LEU A 34 -1.10 -4.24 -6.69
N PRO A 35 -1.23 -5.55 -6.99
CA PRO A 35 -0.09 -6.47 -6.97
C PRO A 35 1.06 -6.03 -7.89
N ALA A 36 0.77 -5.58 -9.11
CA ALA A 36 1.79 -5.13 -10.06
C ALA A 36 2.50 -3.86 -9.58
N MET A 37 1.76 -2.91 -9.00
CA MET A 37 2.33 -1.71 -8.39
C MET A 37 3.23 -2.04 -7.20
N ARG A 38 2.83 -2.99 -6.35
CA ARG A 38 3.67 -3.46 -5.24
C ARG A 38 4.92 -4.18 -5.73
N ASP A 39 4.83 -4.99 -6.77
CA ASP A 39 6.00 -5.63 -7.39
C ASP A 39 7.01 -4.58 -7.89
N ALA A 40 6.51 -3.55 -8.58
CA ALA A 40 7.33 -2.45 -9.09
C ALA A 40 7.90 -1.53 -7.99
N TYR A 41 7.27 -1.48 -6.80
CA TYR A 41 7.70 -0.63 -5.69
C TYR A 41 9.11 -1.01 -5.18
N GLY A 42 9.39 -2.31 -5.02
CA GLY A 42 10.68 -2.80 -4.53
C GLY A 42 11.87 -2.30 -5.38
N PRO A 43 11.88 -2.54 -6.71
CA PRO A 43 12.89 -2.02 -7.61
C PRO A 43 13.00 -0.49 -7.63
N ALA A 44 11.88 0.23 -7.56
CA ALA A 44 11.90 1.70 -7.51
C ALA A 44 12.59 2.20 -6.24
N MET A 45 12.22 1.63 -5.10
CA MET A 45 12.79 2.00 -3.81
C MET A 45 14.25 1.56 -3.65
N ARG A 46 14.64 0.43 -4.24
CA ARG A 46 16.05 0.01 -4.31
C ARG A 46 16.93 1.05 -5.01
N ARG A 47 16.45 1.72 -6.06
CA ARG A 47 17.19 2.79 -6.73
C ARG A 47 17.34 4.01 -5.82
N GLN A 48 16.27 4.37 -5.10
CA GLN A 48 16.29 5.51 -4.19
C GLN A 48 17.19 5.27 -2.96
N LEU A 49 17.22 4.05 -2.44
CA LEU A 49 18.02 3.68 -1.27
C LEU A 49 19.49 3.39 -1.59
N TRP A 50 19.88 3.38 -2.87
CA TRP A 50 21.25 3.08 -3.29
C TRP A 50 22.28 4.00 -2.63
N GLU A 51 22.01 5.31 -2.58
CA GLU A 51 22.89 6.32 -1.96
C GLU A 51 22.99 6.17 -0.43
N ALA A 52 22.03 5.47 0.18
CA ALA A 52 21.98 5.21 1.62
C ALA A 52 22.42 3.78 1.99
N ASP A 53 23.21 3.13 1.12
CA ASP A 53 23.66 1.74 1.24
C ASP A 53 22.51 0.76 1.55
N GLY A 54 21.34 1.06 1.02
CA GLY A 54 20.10 0.36 1.30
C GLY A 54 19.57 -0.42 0.10
N SER A 55 18.63 -1.31 0.37
CA SER A 55 17.86 -2.00 -0.66
C SER A 55 16.44 -2.26 -0.19
N ALA A 56 15.52 -2.40 -1.13
CA ALA A 56 14.17 -2.84 -0.87
C ALA A 56 13.77 -3.95 -1.82
N ARG A 57 12.89 -4.84 -1.35
CA ARG A 57 12.20 -5.84 -2.17
C ARG A 57 10.80 -6.09 -1.62
N THR A 58 9.93 -6.62 -2.46
CA THR A 58 8.59 -7.05 -2.06
C THR A 58 8.48 -8.56 -2.14
N VAL A 59 7.74 -9.16 -1.21
CA VAL A 59 7.70 -10.62 -1.01
C VAL A 59 6.31 -11.08 -0.60
N GLY A 60 6.11 -12.39 -0.65
CA GLY A 60 4.86 -13.04 -0.27
C GLY A 60 3.78 -12.93 -1.35
N ALA A 61 2.63 -13.53 -1.08
CA ALA A 61 1.51 -13.58 -2.01
C ALA A 61 1.00 -12.17 -2.35
N GLY A 62 0.94 -11.84 -3.64
CA GLY A 62 0.51 -10.53 -4.13
C GLY A 62 1.42 -9.38 -3.69
N TYR A 63 2.67 -9.68 -3.31
CA TYR A 63 3.70 -8.71 -2.92
C TYR A 63 3.30 -7.83 -1.73
N ARG A 64 2.52 -8.36 -0.79
CA ARG A 64 1.96 -7.60 0.34
C ARG A 64 2.94 -7.26 1.44
N ILE A 65 4.16 -7.78 1.37
CA ILE A 65 5.19 -7.51 2.36
C ILE A 65 6.33 -6.78 1.67
N VAL A 66 6.74 -5.65 2.23
CA VAL A 66 7.96 -4.94 1.82
C VAL A 66 9.06 -5.18 2.84
N GLU A 67 10.26 -5.48 2.35
CA GLU A 67 11.47 -5.64 3.16
C GLU A 67 12.47 -4.56 2.77
N PHE A 68 12.89 -3.78 3.75
CA PHE A 68 13.94 -2.79 3.65
C PHE A 68 15.19 -3.30 4.35
N VAL A 69 16.34 -3.13 3.72
CA VAL A 69 17.65 -3.47 4.29
C VAL A 69 18.54 -2.23 4.24
N SER A 70 19.08 -1.81 5.38
CA SER A 70 20.06 -0.71 5.49
C SER A 70 20.70 -0.73 6.87
N VAL A 71 21.97 -0.36 6.95
CA VAL A 71 22.70 -0.19 8.22
C VAL A 71 22.00 0.78 9.18
N ALA A 72 21.21 1.74 8.66
CA ALA A 72 20.42 2.66 9.44
C ALA A 72 19.43 1.96 10.39
N PHE A 73 18.97 0.75 10.04
CA PHE A 73 18.02 -0.04 10.84
C PHE A 73 18.67 -0.79 12.00
N ALA A 74 19.96 -0.63 12.26
CA ALA A 74 20.56 -1.09 13.51
C ALA A 74 20.00 -0.36 14.75
N ARG A 75 19.40 0.83 14.56
CA ARG A 75 18.80 1.64 15.64
C ARG A 75 17.28 1.69 15.52
N ASN A 76 16.57 1.25 16.56
CA ASN A 76 15.10 1.28 16.61
C ASN A 76 14.49 2.69 16.40
N ALA A 77 15.18 3.74 16.84
CA ALA A 77 14.74 5.12 16.62
C ALA A 77 14.65 5.48 15.12
N ASN A 78 15.64 5.04 14.33
CA ASN A 78 15.65 5.27 12.88
C ASN A 78 14.53 4.49 12.20
N ILE A 79 14.30 3.24 12.63
CA ILE A 79 13.20 2.42 12.13
C ILE A 79 11.86 3.14 12.37
N LYS A 80 11.60 3.62 13.58
CA LYS A 80 10.36 4.31 13.94
C LYS A 80 10.16 5.57 13.11
N GLN A 81 11.20 6.40 12.96
CA GLN A 81 11.14 7.63 12.19
C GLN A 81 10.81 7.33 10.72
N ILE A 82 11.62 6.50 10.07
CA ILE A 82 11.47 6.16 8.65
C ILE A 82 10.11 5.49 8.40
N HIS A 83 9.70 4.55 9.26
CA HIS A 83 8.40 3.92 9.14
C HIS A 83 7.28 4.97 9.18
N THR A 84 7.33 5.91 10.13
CA THR A 84 6.32 6.97 10.26
C THR A 84 6.21 7.81 8.98
N GLU A 85 7.34 8.14 8.35
CA GLU A 85 7.39 8.93 7.11
C GLU A 85 6.81 8.19 5.90
N ILE A 86 7.03 6.88 5.79
CA ILE A 86 6.60 6.10 4.62
C ILE A 86 5.29 5.33 4.82
N ARG A 87 4.78 5.22 6.06
CA ARG A 87 3.65 4.37 6.44
C ARG A 87 2.41 4.63 5.58
N GLU A 88 2.07 5.90 5.37
CA GLU A 88 0.87 6.26 4.60
C GLU A 88 0.97 5.77 3.15
N ASN A 89 2.13 5.93 2.50
CA ASN A 89 2.38 5.42 1.15
C ASN A 89 2.29 3.90 1.08
N LEU A 90 2.82 3.20 2.10
CA LEU A 90 2.74 1.74 2.18
C LEU A 90 1.29 1.27 2.34
N MET A 91 0.50 1.96 3.16
CA MET A 91 -0.92 1.66 3.35
C MET A 91 -1.73 1.91 2.10
N MET A 92 -1.47 3.00 1.36
CA MET A 92 -2.14 3.29 0.08
C MET A 92 -1.91 2.20 -0.97
N LEU A 93 -0.71 1.59 -0.98
CA LEU A 93 -0.38 0.43 -1.81
C LEU A 93 -0.86 -0.90 -1.23
N ARG A 94 -1.49 -0.88 -0.05
CA ARG A 94 -2.05 -2.04 0.68
C ARG A 94 -0.99 -3.10 1.00
N PHE A 95 0.21 -2.66 1.37
CA PHE A 95 1.15 -3.54 2.06
C PHE A 95 0.59 -3.88 3.44
N THR A 96 0.62 -5.16 3.81
CA THR A 96 0.18 -5.64 5.12
C THR A 96 1.30 -5.65 6.14
N ARG A 97 2.57 -5.65 5.68
CA ARG A 97 3.74 -5.64 6.56
C ARG A 97 4.93 -4.92 5.94
N ALA A 98 5.64 -4.15 6.76
CA ALA A 98 6.95 -3.58 6.45
C ALA A 98 8.00 -4.17 7.38
N GLN A 99 9.09 -4.70 6.82
CA GLN A 99 10.19 -5.34 7.55
C GLN A 99 11.47 -4.52 7.41
N TYR A 100 12.24 -4.40 8.48
CA TYR A 100 13.43 -3.55 8.55
C TYR A 100 14.62 -4.36 9.05
N LYS A 101 15.59 -4.63 8.17
CA LYS A 101 16.78 -5.42 8.46
C LYS A 101 18.04 -4.56 8.39
N TRP A 102 18.93 -4.69 9.37
CA TRP A 102 20.20 -3.99 9.31
C TRP A 102 21.18 -4.59 8.28
N ILE A 103 21.09 -5.90 8.04
CA ILE A 103 21.79 -6.66 6.97
C ILE A 103 20.87 -7.71 6.36
N LYS A 104 21.16 -8.15 5.12
CA LYS A 104 20.29 -9.08 4.37
C LYS A 104 20.07 -10.42 5.08
N GLN A 105 21.10 -10.93 5.73
CA GLN A 105 21.12 -12.23 6.41
C GLN A 105 20.62 -12.17 7.86
N ALA A 106 20.16 -11.02 8.34
CA ALA A 106 19.69 -10.89 9.72
C ALA A 106 18.52 -11.85 9.99
N SER A 107 18.70 -12.74 10.96
CA SER A 107 17.66 -13.65 11.46
C SER A 107 16.63 -12.92 12.31
N GLU A 108 17.05 -11.86 13.00
CA GLU A 108 16.21 -10.98 13.80
C GLU A 108 16.07 -9.62 13.13
N PHE A 109 14.85 -9.08 13.16
CA PHE A 109 14.53 -7.81 12.53
C PHE A 109 13.24 -7.25 13.11
N SER A 110 13.06 -5.93 13.00
CA SER A 110 11.81 -5.27 13.38
C SER A 110 10.85 -5.22 12.21
N TYR A 111 9.55 -5.27 12.50
CA TYR A 111 8.51 -5.13 11.50
C TYR A 111 7.30 -4.38 12.06
N TYR A 112 6.51 -3.85 11.14
CA TYR A 112 5.20 -3.27 11.42
C TYR A 112 4.16 -3.99 10.59
N ASP A 113 3.14 -4.52 11.26
CA ASP A 113 1.90 -4.93 10.60
C ASP A 113 1.02 -3.71 10.37
N MET A 114 0.29 -3.72 9.25
CA MET A 114 -0.59 -2.64 8.83
C MET A 114 -1.95 -3.21 8.47
N GLU A 115 -2.99 -2.67 9.10
CA GLU A 115 -4.37 -2.95 8.72
C GLU A 115 -4.73 -2.14 7.49
N VAL A 116 -4.91 -2.83 6.37
CA VAL A 116 -5.15 -2.22 5.06
C VAL A 116 -6.41 -2.83 4.42
N PRO A 117 -7.09 -2.10 3.52
CA PRO A 117 -8.25 -2.64 2.82
C PRO A 117 -7.84 -3.81 1.91
N LYS A 118 -8.80 -4.67 1.54
CA LYS A 118 -8.58 -5.70 0.50
C LYS A 118 -8.39 -5.00 -0.83
N ASP A 119 -7.64 -5.55 -1.78
CA ASP A 119 -7.43 -4.92 -3.11
C ASP A 119 -8.74 -4.66 -3.89
N SER A 120 -9.82 -5.37 -3.54
CA SER A 120 -11.16 -5.18 -4.09
C SER A 120 -11.92 -4.00 -3.49
N ASP A 121 -11.52 -3.50 -2.32
CA ASP A 121 -12.28 -2.46 -1.64
C ASP A 121 -12.01 -1.11 -2.29
N ILE A 122 -13.07 -0.37 -2.60
CA ILE A 122 -12.99 1.02 -3.00
C ILE A 122 -13.00 1.83 -1.70
N VAL A 123 -11.98 2.64 -1.49
CA VAL A 123 -11.83 3.39 -0.23
C VAL A 123 -11.61 4.86 -0.46
N LYS A 124 -12.05 5.65 0.50
CA LYS A 124 -11.63 7.04 0.68
C LYS A 124 -10.50 7.06 1.70
N TRP A 125 -9.34 7.55 1.29
CA TRP A 125 -8.21 7.77 2.20
C TRP A 125 -8.42 9.03 3.02
N GLU A 126 -8.04 8.95 4.29
CA GLU A 126 -8.00 10.02 5.26
C GLU A 126 -6.57 10.15 5.81
N SER A 127 -6.28 11.27 6.47
CA SER A 127 -4.95 11.52 7.01
C SER A 127 -4.47 10.44 7.98
N GLY A 128 -3.17 10.15 7.92
CA GLY A 128 -2.52 9.18 8.81
C GLY A 128 -2.76 7.73 8.42
N GLY A 129 -3.09 7.45 7.16
CA GLY A 129 -3.36 6.10 6.66
C GLY A 129 -4.71 5.53 7.12
N ARG A 130 -5.62 6.37 7.62
CA ARG A 130 -7.00 5.97 7.88
C ARG A 130 -7.78 5.89 6.58
N TYR A 131 -8.83 5.09 6.55
CA TYR A 131 -9.66 4.97 5.36
C TYR A 131 -11.10 4.58 5.72
N ARG A 132 -12.00 4.88 4.80
CA ARG A 132 -13.40 4.43 4.85
C ARG A 132 -13.72 3.65 3.57
N VAL A 133 -14.27 2.46 3.72
CA VAL A 133 -14.77 1.66 2.59
C VAL A 133 -16.02 2.33 2.03
N LEU A 134 -16.10 2.41 0.71
CA LEU A 134 -17.21 3.00 -0.03
C LEU A 134 -18.06 1.89 -0.64
N ASP A 135 -19.36 1.95 -0.41
CA ASP A 135 -20.36 1.05 -1.01
C ASP A 135 -20.89 1.58 -2.36
#